data_AF-A0A534M572-F1
#
_entry.id   AF-A0A534M572-F1
#
_cell.length_a   1.000
_cell.length_b   1.000
_cell.length_c   1.000
_cell.angle_alpha   90.00
_cell.angle_beta   90.00
_cell.angle_gamma   90.00
#
_symmetry.space_group_name_H-M   'P 1'
#
loop_
_entity.id
_entity.type
_entity.pdbx_description
1 polymer ?
#
loop_
_entity_poly.entity_id
_entity_poly.type
_entity_poly.pdbx_seq_one_letter_code
_entity_poly.pdbx_strand_id
1 'polypeptide(L)' 'MAIVSPSPLAIEWRLGEQRPEDQTALRILRMERDNLISQLRRVAQVVDWDPATPLALALRRIGTWPRPS' A
#
# COMPACT_ATOMS: atom_id res chain seq x y z
N MET A 1 -15.71 1.24 -6.60
CA MET A 1 -15.14 1.93 -5.41
C MET A 1 -13.61 1.89 -5.53
N ALA A 2 -12.93 3.00 -5.26
CA ALA A 2 -11.47 3.07 -5.27
C ALA A 2 -10.97 3.17 -3.83
N ILE A 3 -10.00 2.34 -3.47
CA ILE A 3 -9.36 2.32 -2.15
C ILE A 3 -7.92 2.79 -2.34
N VAL A 4 -7.52 3.84 -1.61
CA VAL A 4 -6.13 4.25 -1.49
C VAL A 4 -5.65 3.77 -0.14
N SER A 5 -4.72 2.83 -0.13
CA SER A 5 -4.12 2.31 1.10
C SER A 5 -2.69 2.85 1.20
N PRO A 6 -2.41 3.84 2.07
CA PRO A 6 -1.03 4.19 2.39
C PRO A 6 -0.37 2.99 3.08
N SER A 7 0.92 2.77 2.87
CA SER A 7 1.67 1.78 3.64
C SER A 7 2.14 2.40 4.96
N PRO A 8 1.50 2.12 6.11
CA PRO A 8 1.94 2.66 7.40
C PRO A 8 3.32 2.09 7.75
N LEU A 9 3.55 0.83 7.36
CA LEU A 9 4.82 0.12 7.44
C LEU A 9 6.00 0.88 6.83
N ALA A 10 5.80 1.52 5.67
CA ALA A 10 6.85 2.29 5.02
C ALA A 10 7.17 3.59 5.79
N ILE A 11 6.17 4.17 6.46
CA ILE A 11 6.34 5.36 7.31
C ILE A 11 7.07 4.96 8.60
N GLU A 12 6.57 3.96 9.29
CA GLU A 12 7.12 3.45 10.56
C GLU A 12 8.56 2.97 10.40
N TRP A 13 8.86 2.21 9.34
CA TRP A 13 10.21 1.75 9.04
C TRP A 13 11.21 2.89 8.82
N ARG A 14 10.75 4.01 8.25
CA ARG A 14 11.61 5.15 7.93
C ARG A 14 11.84 6.07 9.13
N LEU A 15 10.88 6.14 10.04
CA LEU A 15 10.91 7.05 11.19
C LEU A 15 11.37 6.37 12.49
N GLY A 16 11.25 5.04 12.58
CA GLY A 16 11.62 4.25 13.74
C GLY A 16 13.09 3.87 13.78
N GLU A 17 13.56 3.52 14.98
CA GLU A 17 14.85 2.86 15.18
C GLU A 17 14.81 1.46 14.56
N GLN A 18 15.86 1.08 13.82
CA GLN A 18 15.91 -0.20 13.10
C GLN A 18 16.78 -1.19 13.85
N ARG A 19 16.14 -2.09 14.60
CA ARG A 19 16.82 -3.19 15.28
C ARG A 19 16.84 -4.44 14.40
N PRO A 20 17.74 -5.40 14.67
CA PRO A 20 17.80 -6.65 13.91
C PRO A 20 16.46 -7.41 13.89
N GLU A 21 15.73 -7.43 15.01
CA GLU A 21 14.41 -8.08 15.10
C GLU A 21 13.38 -7.45 14.16
N ASP A 22 13.47 -6.14 13.94
CA ASP A 22 12.50 -5.39 13.15
C ASP A 22 12.55 -5.77 11.67
N GLN A 23 13.66 -6.35 11.18
CA GLN A 23 13.74 -6.88 9.81
C GLN A 23 12.80 -8.07 9.61
N THR A 24 12.70 -8.95 10.62
CA THR A 24 11.81 -10.11 10.55
C THR A 24 10.35 -9.67 10.64
N ALA A 25 10.05 -8.73 11.55
CA ALA A 25 8.72 -8.14 11.68
C ALA A 25 8.29 -7.44 10.37
N LEU A 26 9.17 -6.63 9.77
CA LEU A 26 8.93 -5.96 8.49
C LEU A 26 8.61 -6.97 7.38
N ARG A 27 9.32 -8.10 7.33
CA ARG A 27 9.08 -9.13 6.31
C ARG A 27 7.70 -9.77 6.47
N ILE A 28 7.30 -10.11 7.69
CA ILE A 28 5.98 -10.68 7.99
C ILE A 28 4.88 -9.68 7.60
N LEU A 29 5.02 -8.43 8.06
CA LEU A 29 4.02 -7.39 7.81
C LEU A 29 3.90 -7.03 6.32
N ARG A 30 4.99 -7.10 5.55
CA ARG A 30 4.95 -6.98 4.08
C ARG A 30 4.14 -8.11 3.44
N MET A 31 4.37 -9.35 3.85
CA MET A 31 3.60 -10.50 3.33
C MET A 31 2.10 -10.38 3.65
N GLU A 32 1.76 -9.97 4.87
CA GLU A 32 0.37 -9.74 5.28
C GLU A 32 -0.29 -8.64 4.45
N ARG A 33 0.43 -7.53 4.23
CA ARG A 33 -0.05 -6.43 3.38
C ARG A 33 -0.27 -6.89 1.94
N ASP A 34 0.68 -7.61 1.34
CA ASP A 34 0.57 -8.10 -0.03
C ASP A 34 -0.65 -9.01 -0.21
N ASN A 35 -0.91 -9.86 0.78
CA ASN A 35 -2.11 -10.70 0.83
C ASN A 35 -3.40 -9.87 0.91
N LEU A 36 -3.46 -8.88 1.80
CA LEU A 36 -4.61 -8.00 1.95
C LEU A 36 -4.90 -7.20 0.68
N ILE A 37 -3.88 -6.59 0.07
CA ILE A 37 -4.01 -5.84 -1.19
C ILE A 37 -4.51 -6.77 -2.30
N SER A 38 -3.99 -8.00 -2.37
CA SER A 38 -4.42 -9.00 -3.35
C SER A 38 -5.88 -9.40 -3.17
N GLN A 39 -6.38 -9.50 -1.94
CA GLN A 39 -7.79 -9.75 -1.65
C GLN A 39 -8.67 -8.56 -2.02
N LEU A 40 -8.29 -7.34 -1.64
CA LEU A 40 -9.05 -6.13 -1.92
C LEU A 40 -9.15 -5.83 -3.43
N ARG A 41 -8.09 -6.11 -4.21
CA ARG A 41 -8.09 -5.94 -5.66
C ARG A 41 -9.13 -6.78 -6.39
N ARG A 42 -9.68 -7.83 -5.75
CA ARG A 42 -10.76 -8.64 -6.31
C ARG A 42 -12.11 -7.92 -6.31
N VAL A 43 -12.29 -6.94 -5.44
CA VAL A 43 -13.58 -6.27 -5.19
C VAL A 43 -13.54 -4.75 -5.41
N ALA A 44 -12.35 -4.16 -5.49
CA ALA A 44 -12.16 -2.73 -5.65
C ALA A 44 -10.89 -2.42 -6.45
N GLN A 45 -10.84 -1.21 -7.02
CA GLN A 45 -9.58 -0.68 -7.53
C GLN A 45 -8.73 -0.23 -6.34
N VAL A 46 -7.62 -0.90 -6.10
CA VAL A 46 -6.75 -0.62 -4.95
C VAL A 46 -5.44 -0.01 -5.43
N VAL A 47 -5.18 1.21 -4.96
CA VAL A 47 -3.87 1.85 -5.07
C VAL A 47 -3.12 1.62 -3.77
N ASP A 48 -2.17 0.70 -3.83
CA ASP A 48 -1.17 0.51 -2.79
C ASP A 48 -0.10 1.59 -2.97
N TRP A 49 -0.15 2.61 -2.12
CA TRP A 49 0.67 3.81 -2.29
C TRP A 49 1.86 3.78 -1.32
N ASP A 50 3.05 3.92 -1.89
CA ASP A 50 4.28 4.17 -1.14
C ASP A 50 4.33 5.66 -0.72
N PRO A 51 4.30 5.97 0.60
CA PRO A 51 4.37 7.32 1.12
C PRO A 51 5.64 8.10 0.71
N ALA A 52 6.70 7.41 0.27
CA ALA A 52 7.88 8.06 -0.30
C ALA A 52 7.63 8.71 -1.67
N THR A 53 6.50 8.38 -2.33
CA THR A 53 6.10 8.94 -3.62
C THR A 53 4.98 9.97 -3.46
N PRO A 54 4.92 11.05 -4.25
CA PRO A 54 3.79 11.98 -4.21
C PRO A 54 2.44 11.30 -4.49
N LEU A 55 1.46 11.47 -3.59
CA LEU A 55 0.12 10.88 -3.71
C LEU A 55 -0.55 11.20 -5.06
N ALA A 56 -0.36 12.41 -5.59
CA ALA A 56 -0.91 12.81 -6.88
C ALA A 56 -0.49 11.88 -8.04
N LEU A 57 0.72 11.30 -7.99
CA LEU A 57 1.17 10.32 -9.00
C LEU A 57 0.46 8.98 -8.86
N ALA A 58 0.20 8.55 -7.63
CA ALA A 58 -0.53 7.31 -7.36
C ALA A 58 -2.00 7.42 -7.79
N LEU A 59 -2.62 8.59 -7.55
CA LEU A 59 -4.01 8.86 -7.92
C LEU A 59 -4.25 8.97 -9.42
N ARG A 60 -3.26 9.42 -10.22
CA ARG A 60 -3.38 9.44 -11.69
C ARG A 60 -3.71 8.07 -12.29
N ARG A 61 -3.27 6.98 -11.64
CA ARG A 61 -3.54 5.60 -12.07
C ARG A 61 -4.99 5.16 -11.82
N ILE A 62 -5.75 5.92 -11.03
CA ILE A 62 -7.18 5.64 -10.75
C ILE A 62 -8.06 6.14 -11.89
N GLY A 63 -7.71 7.28 -12.51
CA GLY A 63 -8.54 7.97 -13.50
C GLY A 63 -8.78 7.22 -14.82
N THR A 64 -8.10 6.09 -15.06
CA THR A 64 -8.22 5.30 -16.30
C THR A 64 -9.19 4.12 -16.20
N TRP A 65 -9.85 3.89 -15.06
CA TRP A 65 -10.82 2.82 -14.92
C TRP A 65 -12.16 3.19 -15.56
N PRO A 66 -12.74 2.38 -16.46
CA PRO A 66 -14.06 2.65 -17.01
C PRO A 66 -15.08 2.60 -15.87
N ARG A 67 -15.87 3.67 -15.72
CA ARG A 67 -17.01 3.63 -14.80
C ARG A 67 -18.00 2.60 -15.35
N PRO A 68 -18.49 1.65 -14.55
CA PRO A 68 -19.62 0.83 -14.97
C PRO A 68 -20.79 1.77 -15.28
N SER A 69 -21.33 1.62 -16.48
CA SER A 69 -22.50 2.35 -17.00
C SER A 69 -23.75 2.10 -16.16
#